data_AF-A0A1Q7I744-F1
#
_entry.id   AF-A0A1Q7I744-F1
#
_cell.length_a   1.000
_cell.length_b   1.000
_cell.length_c   1.000
_cell.angle_alpha   90.00
_cell.angle_beta   90.00
_cell.angle_gamma   90.00
#
_symmetry.space_group_name_H-M   'P 1'
#
loop_
_entity.id
_entity.type
_entity.pdbx_description
1 polymer ?
#
loop_
_entity_poly.entity_id
_entity_poly.type
_entity_poly.pdbx_seq_one_letter_code
_entity_poly.pdbx_strand_id
1 'polypeptide(L)'
;MKSIVRWRPMALFAIALLGLALRLYGLNWDQGNSFHPDERQILFHVTALSWPNSLAQFLDPVNSPLNPHFFAYGSFPLYLLATAGNILAHFNPNVTTLANLTLVGRVFSTIFDGGTILYSAWLCGSTV
;
A
#
# COMPACT_ATOMS: atom_id res chain seq x y z
N MET A 1 21.20 -29.27 -26.18
CA MET A 1 20.62 -29.18 -24.82
C MET A 1 20.42 -27.71 -24.42
N LYS A 2 19.26 -27.11 -24.72
CA LYS A 2 18.87 -25.75 -24.28
C LYS A 2 17.33 -25.67 -24.15
N SER A 3 16.73 -26.44 -23.24
CA SER A 3 15.26 -26.39 -23.01
C SER A 3 14.84 -26.37 -21.53
N ILE A 4 15.79 -26.29 -20.60
CA ILE A 4 15.53 -26.45 -19.16
C ILE A 4 15.02 -25.16 -18.45
N VAL A 5 14.90 -24.02 -19.15
CA VAL A 5 14.62 -22.72 -18.48
C VAL A 5 13.22 -22.12 -18.75
N ARG A 6 12.41 -22.64 -19.69
CA ARG A 6 11.16 -21.94 -20.09
C ARG A 6 9.99 -21.99 -19.09
N TRP A 7 9.92 -22.99 -18.21
CA TRP A 7 8.67 -23.34 -17.52
C TRP A 7 8.64 -22.75 -16.11
N ARG A 8 9.83 -22.57 -15.52
CA ARG A 8 10.03 -21.91 -14.21
C ARG A 8 9.42 -20.51 -14.15
N PRO A 9 9.67 -19.57 -15.08
CA PRO A 9 9.06 -18.25 -15.03
C PRO A 9 7.53 -18.32 -15.17
N MET A 10 7.01 -19.23 -15.99
CA MET A 10 5.56 -19.42 -16.15
C MET A 10 4.92 -19.96 -14.86
N ALA A 11 5.56 -20.92 -14.19
CA ALA A 11 5.10 -21.46 -12.92
C ALA A 11 5.13 -20.41 -11.81
N LEU A 12 6.22 -19.63 -11.70
CA LEU A 12 6.34 -18.54 -10.73
C LEU A 12 5.29 -17.45 -10.98
N PHE A 13 5.05 -17.11 -12.24
CA PHE A 13 4.00 -16.16 -12.61
C PHE A 13 2.61 -16.68 -12.22
N ALA A 14 2.31 -17.97 -12.48
CA ALA A 14 1.05 -18.58 -12.07
C ALA A 14 0.87 -18.58 -10.54
N ILE A 15 1.93 -18.87 -9.78
CA ILE A 15 1.91 -18.81 -8.31
C ILE A 15 1.69 -17.37 -7.83
N ALA A 16 2.35 -16.38 -8.45
CA ALA A 16 2.16 -14.97 -8.11
C ALA A 16 0.71 -14.52 -8.37
N LEU A 17 0.12 -14.92 -9.50
CA LEU A 17 -1.29 -14.65 -9.80
C LEU A 17 -2.25 -15.32 -8.80
N LEU A 18 -2.01 -16.58 -8.45
CA LEU A 18 -2.81 -17.27 -7.45
C LEU A 18 -2.70 -16.58 -6.07
N GLY A 19 -1.49 -16.22 -5.66
CA GLY A 19 -1.24 -15.50 -4.42
C GLY A 19 -1.90 -14.12 -4.40
N LEU A 20 -1.93 -13.42 -5.53
CA LEU A 20 -2.64 -12.15 -5.69
C LEU A 20 -4.16 -12.34 -5.55
N ALA A 21 -4.73 -13.35 -6.22
CA ALA A 21 -6.16 -13.65 -6.14
C ALA A 21 -6.59 -13.98 -4.70
N LEU A 22 -5.80 -14.78 -3.99
CA LEU A 22 -6.06 -15.14 -2.60
C LEU A 22 -5.96 -13.94 -1.65
N ARG A 23 -5.01 -13.01 -1.87
CA ARG A 23 -4.89 -11.77 -1.07
C ARG A 23 -6.05 -10.81 -1.28
N LEU A 24 -6.60 -10.74 -2.50
CA LEU A 24 -7.75 -9.89 -2.82
C LEU A 24 -9.07 -10.52 -2.39
N TYR A 25 -9.15 -11.85 -2.27
CA TYR A 25 -10.34 -12.54 -1.82
C TYR A 25 -10.67 -12.18 -0.37
N GLY A 26 -11.88 -11.64 -0.14
CA GLY A 26 -12.30 -11.26 1.20
C GLY A 26 -11.52 -10.08 1.78
N LEU A 27 -11.06 -9.13 0.94
CA LEU A 27 -10.27 -7.96 1.38
C LEU A 27 -10.87 -7.20 2.57
N ASN A 28 -12.21 -7.16 2.68
CA ASN A 28 -12.96 -6.57 3.78
C ASN A 28 -13.32 -7.61 4.88
N TRP A 29 -12.38 -8.47 5.26
CA TRP A 29 -12.60 -9.57 6.20
C TRP A 29 -13.10 -9.11 7.58
N ASP A 30 -12.72 -7.92 8.02
CA ASP A 30 -13.10 -7.30 9.29
C ASP A 30 -14.35 -6.44 9.19
N GLN A 31 -14.99 -6.35 8.02
CA GLN A 31 -16.24 -5.62 7.78
C GLN A 31 -16.19 -4.14 8.23
N GLY A 32 -15.02 -3.51 8.13
CA GLY A 32 -14.82 -2.12 8.53
C GLY A 32 -14.66 -1.88 10.03
N ASN A 33 -14.50 -2.93 10.85
CA ASN A 33 -14.27 -2.81 12.30
C ASN A 33 -12.79 -2.52 12.66
N SER A 34 -11.91 -2.46 11.66
CA SER A 34 -10.49 -2.15 11.81
C SER A 34 -9.77 -3.05 12.82
N PHE A 35 -10.06 -4.36 12.84
CA PHE A 35 -9.57 -5.26 13.88
C PHE A 35 -8.04 -5.37 13.96
N HIS A 36 -7.32 -5.12 12.87
CA HIS A 36 -5.86 -5.11 12.89
C HIS A 36 -5.33 -3.81 13.54
N PRO A 37 -4.61 -3.90 14.68
CA PRO A 37 -4.18 -2.71 15.43
C PRO A 37 -3.19 -1.84 14.65
N ASP A 38 -2.25 -2.44 13.92
CA ASP A 38 -1.25 -1.68 13.16
C ASP A 38 -1.83 -0.92 11.96
N GLU A 39 -2.72 -1.55 11.17
CA GLU A 39 -3.46 -0.89 10.09
C GLU A 39 -4.25 0.30 10.64
N ARG A 40 -4.94 0.09 11.77
CA ARG A 40 -5.71 1.13 12.44
C ARG A 40 -4.83 2.29 12.89
N GLN A 41 -3.65 2.00 13.45
CA GLN A 41 -2.71 3.03 13.88
C GLN A 41 -2.21 3.85 12.68
N ILE A 42 -1.82 3.20 11.59
CA ILE A 42 -1.46 3.88 10.34
C ILE A 42 -2.60 4.80 9.89
N LEU A 43 -3.82 4.30 9.87
CA LEU A 43 -4.98 5.07 9.43
C LEU A 43 -5.28 6.27 10.32
N PHE A 44 -5.16 6.13 11.64
CA PHE A 44 -5.35 7.28 12.55
C PHE A 44 -4.38 8.42 12.22
N HIS A 45 -3.10 8.10 11.96
CA HIS A 45 -2.13 9.11 11.54
C HIS A 45 -2.42 9.66 10.15
N VAL A 46 -2.76 8.80 9.19
CA VAL A 46 -3.11 9.21 7.82
C VAL A 46 -4.31 10.15 7.79
N THR A 47 -5.37 9.85 8.54
CA THR A 47 -6.58 10.68 8.59
C THR A 47 -6.40 11.99 9.35
N ALA A 48 -5.34 12.10 10.17
CA ALA A 48 -4.98 13.33 10.85
C ALA A 48 -4.13 14.27 9.98
N LEU A 49 -3.51 13.78 8.90
CA LEU A 49 -2.74 14.61 7.98
C LEU A 49 -3.64 15.58 7.23
N SER A 50 -3.11 16.77 6.96
CA SER A 50 -3.76 17.75 6.09
C SER A 50 -2.76 18.41 5.14
N TRP A 51 -3.26 19.02 4.07
CA TRP A 51 -2.41 19.58 3.02
C TRP A 51 -1.99 21.02 3.36
N PRO A 52 -0.70 21.36 3.20
CA PRO A 52 -0.21 22.69 3.51
C PRO A 52 -0.74 23.72 2.50
N ASN A 53 -1.00 24.93 2.97
CA ASN A 53 -1.46 26.04 2.15
C ASN A 53 -0.31 26.82 1.51
N SER A 54 0.95 26.55 1.89
CA SER A 54 2.13 27.21 1.35
C SER A 54 3.37 26.33 1.38
N LEU A 55 4.34 26.65 0.53
CA LEU A 55 5.65 25.98 0.54
C LEU A 55 6.40 26.18 1.86
N ALA A 56 6.26 27.35 2.48
CA ALA A 56 6.86 27.63 3.79
C ALA A 56 6.29 26.70 4.87
N GLN A 57 4.96 26.48 4.86
CA GLN A 57 4.32 25.53 5.77
C GLN A 57 4.72 24.08 5.47
N PHE A 58 4.87 23.70 4.19
CA PHE A 58 5.36 22.38 3.79
C PHE A 58 6.78 22.11 4.30
N LEU A 59 7.67 23.10 4.20
CA LEU A 59 9.08 23.00 4.59
C LEU A 59 9.32 23.21 6.09
N ASP A 60 8.29 23.47 6.90
CA ASP A 60 8.41 23.56 8.36
C ASP A 60 8.37 22.13 8.97
N PRO A 61 9.50 21.58 9.42
CA PRO A 61 9.53 20.21 9.93
C PRO A 61 8.76 20.05 11.25
N VAL A 62 8.48 21.13 11.99
CA VAL A 62 7.81 21.05 13.29
C VAL A 62 6.31 21.26 13.14
N ASN A 63 5.90 22.23 12.34
CA ASN A 63 4.50 22.67 12.25
C ASN A 63 3.79 22.29 10.94
N SER A 64 4.47 21.60 10.02
CA SER A 64 3.83 21.15 8.78
C SER A 64 2.65 20.24 9.09
N PRO A 65 1.47 20.48 8.49
CA PRO A 65 0.29 19.60 8.64
C PRO A 65 0.49 18.22 8.01
N LEU A 66 1.58 18.05 7.24
CA LEU A 66 2.01 16.76 6.72
C LEU A 66 2.97 16.03 7.66
N ASN A 67 3.39 16.60 8.79
CA ASN A 67 4.18 15.84 9.76
C ASN A 67 3.26 14.92 10.57
N PRO A 68 3.39 13.57 10.47
CA PRO A 68 2.55 12.64 11.23
C PRO A 68 2.90 12.58 12.72
N HIS A 69 4.05 13.12 13.13
CA HIS A 69 4.63 12.91 14.47
C HIS A 69 4.71 11.42 14.87
N PHE A 70 4.75 10.53 13.87
CA PHE A 70 4.74 9.09 14.03
C PHE A 70 5.50 8.43 12.88
N PHE A 71 6.51 7.63 13.23
CA PHE A 71 7.49 7.11 12.27
C PHE A 71 7.78 5.61 12.43
N ALA A 72 6.98 4.87 13.21
CA ALA A 72 7.23 3.46 13.51
C ALA A 72 7.24 2.55 12.26
N TYR A 73 6.44 2.90 11.24
CA TYR A 73 6.38 2.17 9.96
C TYR A 73 7.08 2.92 8.80
N GLY A 74 7.83 3.99 9.12
CA GLY A 74 8.36 4.94 8.16
C GLY A 74 7.28 5.86 7.56
N SER A 75 7.70 6.94 6.90
CA SER A 75 6.77 7.96 6.39
C SER A 75 6.12 7.59 5.05
N PHE A 76 6.76 6.70 4.28
CA PHE A 76 6.29 6.30 2.95
C PHE A 76 4.87 5.73 2.94
N PRO A 77 4.51 4.70 3.75
CA PRO A 77 3.15 4.14 3.73
C PRO A 77 2.08 5.17 4.12
N LEU A 78 2.40 6.08 5.04
CA LEU A 78 1.49 7.14 5.48
C LEU A 78 1.23 8.13 4.33
N TYR A 79 2.28 8.66 3.70
CA TYR A 79 2.14 9.62 2.62
C TYR A 79 1.54 9.01 1.35
N LEU A 80 1.87 7.77 1.03
CA LEU A 80 1.25 7.06 -0.09
C LEU A 80 -0.26 6.95 0.11
N LEU A 81 -0.71 6.50 1.30
CA LEU A 81 -2.12 6.31 1.57
C LEU A 81 -2.87 7.65 1.69
N ALA A 82 -2.28 8.67 2.32
CA ALA A 82 -2.85 10.02 2.39
C ALA A 82 -3.04 10.64 1.01
N THR A 83 -2.02 10.55 0.15
CA THR A 83 -2.06 11.07 -1.22
C THR A 83 -3.11 10.32 -2.05
N ALA A 84 -3.12 8.99 -1.99
CA ALA A 84 -4.10 8.19 -2.70
C ALA A 84 -5.53 8.48 -2.23
N GLY A 85 -5.76 8.55 -0.92
CA GLY A 85 -7.05 8.90 -0.34
C GLY A 85 -7.53 10.29 -0.80
N ASN A 86 -6.63 11.28 -0.84
CA ASN A 86 -6.94 12.62 -1.33
C ASN A 86 -7.30 12.64 -2.82
N ILE A 87 -6.53 11.95 -3.67
CA ILE A 87 -6.81 11.85 -5.11
C ILE A 87 -8.14 11.13 -5.36
N LEU A 88 -8.36 9.99 -4.69
CA LEU A 88 -9.57 9.19 -4.86
C LEU A 88 -10.83 9.90 -4.34
N ALA A 89 -10.69 10.76 -3.33
CA ALA A 89 -11.80 11.56 -2.79
C ALA A 89 -12.42 12.50 -3.83
N HIS A 90 -11.67 12.94 -4.85
CA HIS A 90 -12.21 13.73 -5.96
C HIS A 90 -13.22 12.96 -6.81
N PHE A 91 -13.13 11.62 -6.84
CA PHE A 91 -14.04 10.75 -7.59
C PHE A 91 -15.12 10.14 -6.69
N ASN A 92 -14.76 9.78 -5.46
CA ASN A 92 -15.68 9.22 -4.48
C ASN A 92 -15.30 9.67 -3.06
N PRO A 93 -16.01 10.66 -2.50
CA PRO A 93 -15.74 11.16 -1.15
C PRO A 93 -15.80 10.10 -0.06
N ASN A 94 -16.57 9.01 -0.25
CA ASN A 94 -16.68 7.94 0.74
C ASN A 94 -15.36 7.17 0.96
N VAL A 95 -14.37 7.32 0.06
CA VAL A 95 -13.05 6.70 0.20
C VAL A 95 -12.30 7.21 1.44
N THR A 96 -12.58 8.44 1.90
CA THR A 96 -11.90 9.01 3.07
C THR A 96 -12.39 8.45 4.40
N THR A 97 -13.50 7.69 4.40
CA THR A 97 -13.94 6.97 5.60
C THR A 97 -12.88 5.95 6.02
N LEU A 98 -12.71 5.76 7.34
CA LEU A 98 -11.70 4.86 7.89
C LEU A 98 -11.76 3.46 7.25
N ALA A 99 -12.97 2.91 7.12
CA ALA A 99 -13.20 1.58 6.55
C ALA A 99 -12.77 1.50 5.07
N ASN A 100 -13.18 2.45 4.22
CA ASN A 100 -12.84 2.41 2.80
C ASN A 100 -11.37 2.72 2.56
N LEU A 101 -10.78 3.64 3.34
CA LEU A 101 -9.36 3.95 3.27
C LEU A 101 -8.50 2.75 3.73
N THR A 102 -8.99 1.95 4.69
CA THR A 102 -8.37 0.66 5.06
C THR A 102 -8.25 -0.25 3.84
N LEU A 103 -9.32 -0.37 3.04
CA LEU A 103 -9.32 -1.22 1.85
C LEU A 103 -8.31 -0.73 0.81
N VAL A 104 -8.17 0.58 0.62
CA VAL A 104 -7.12 1.16 -0.24
C VAL A 104 -5.72 0.76 0.27
N GLY A 105 -5.48 0.86 1.58
CA GLY A 105 -4.23 0.42 2.20
C GLY A 105 -3.94 -1.07 1.96
N ARG A 106 -4.95 -1.93 2.09
CA ARG A 106 -4.82 -3.38 1.84
C ARG A 106 -4.55 -3.70 0.36
N VAL A 107 -5.14 -2.94 -0.57
CA VAL A 107 -4.80 -3.05 -2.01
C VAL A 107 -3.33 -2.67 -2.24
N PHE A 108 -2.84 -1.58 -1.63
CA PHE A 108 -1.42 -1.23 -1.75
C PHE A 108 -0.53 -2.33 -1.19
N SER A 109 -0.80 -2.83 0.02
CA SER A 109 -0.04 -3.95 0.60
C SER A 109 -0.01 -5.15 -0.35
N THR A 110 -1.15 -5.48 -0.97
CA THR A 110 -1.23 -6.58 -1.94
C THR A 110 -0.39 -6.33 -3.20
N ILE A 111 -0.36 -5.09 -3.71
CA ILE A 111 0.47 -4.69 -4.86
C ILE A 111 1.96 -4.77 -4.52
N PHE A 112 2.38 -4.24 -3.37
CA PHE A 112 3.79 -4.27 -2.96
C PHE A 112 4.27 -5.70 -2.70
N ASP A 113 3.49 -6.51 -1.99
CA ASP A 113 3.77 -7.93 -1.77
C ASP A 113 3.96 -8.67 -3.11
N GLY A 114 2.99 -8.53 -4.02
CA GLY A 114 3.03 -9.17 -5.33
C GLY A 114 4.21 -8.67 -6.18
N GLY A 115 4.47 -7.36 -6.13
CA GLY A 115 5.59 -6.72 -6.80
C GLY A 115 6.94 -7.24 -6.30
N THR A 116 7.11 -7.40 -4.98
CA THR A 116 8.33 -7.98 -4.39
C THR A 116 8.55 -9.41 -4.89
N ILE A 117 7.51 -10.26 -4.89
CA ILE A 117 7.63 -11.65 -5.39
C ILE A 117 8.07 -11.66 -6.85
N LEU A 118 7.42 -10.87 -7.72
CA LEU A 118 7.75 -10.80 -9.14
C LEU A 118 9.16 -10.24 -9.38
N TYR A 119 9.55 -9.22 -8.64
CA TYR A 119 10.86 -8.60 -8.75
C TYR A 119 11.98 -9.54 -8.29
N SER A 120 11.81 -10.20 -7.14
CA SER A 120 12.77 -11.20 -6.67
C SER A 120 12.87 -12.39 -7.62
N ALA A 121 11.75 -12.88 -8.15
CA ALA A 121 11.73 -13.94 -9.15
C ALA A 121 12.48 -13.54 -10.43
N TRP A 122 12.32 -12.29 -10.88
CA TRP A 122 13.05 -11.75 -12.01
C TRP A 122 14.55 -11.66 -11.74
N LEU A 123 14.96 -11.08 -10.60
CA LEU A 123 16.38 -10.96 -10.23
C LEU A 123 17.08 -12.33 -10.21
N CYS A 124 16.53 -13.31 -9.50
CA CYS A 124 17.10 -14.65 -9.42
C CYS A 124 17.09 -15.40 -10.77
N GLY A 125 16.16 -15.08 -11.67
CA GLY A 125 16.09 -15.65 -13.01
C GLY A 125 17.05 -15.01 -14.02
N SER A 126 17.47 -13.77 -13.77
CA SER A 126 18.34 -12.96 -14.65
C SER A 126 19.84 -13.15 -14.42
N THR A 127 20.24 -13.83 -13.36
CA THR A 127 21.65 -14.06 -12.97
C THR A 127 22.29 -15.31 -13.59
N VAL A 128 21.87 -15.73 -14.79
CA VAL A 128 22.44 -16.89 -15.52
C VAL A 128 22.75 -16.53 -16.96
#